data_AF-A0A9N9SJF4-F1
#
_entry.id   AF-A0A9N9SJF4-F1
#
_cell.length_a   1.000
_cell.length_b   1.000
_cell.length_c   1.000
_cell.angle_alpha   90.00
_cell.angle_beta   90.00
_cell.angle_gamma   90.00
#
_symmetry.space_group_name_H-M   'P 1'
#
loop_
_entity.id
_entity.type
_entity.pdbx_description
1 polymer ?
#
loop_
_entity_poly.entity_id
_entity_poly.type
_entity_poly.pdbx_seq_one_letter_code
_entity_poly.pdbx_strand_id
1 'polypeptide(L)'
;MGCAEGVVKLLVFSANLVFALGGLALIVVGVLYKLNINDYLDAIPNDFQNIGLAPTFTIVVGSVIFVIAFFGCCGAIRESPCLLTTYSVILLVIFLLQIAVGVFAFLEIKDDATLKSKVDQTLTNLFNKYNTSTNSSQNELADLIQQEFECCGTAGTIWPNNTEPASCHENKDYSKTKFRNYCSSAFSDFLHDALKVIGITVLALSALEVIGSIFSLCLSSSIRNRDRRFRY
;
A
#
# COMPACT_ATOMS: atom_id res chain seq x y z
N MET A 1 -6.47 20.97 35.56
CA MET A 1 -5.84 20.22 34.46
C MET A 1 -4.37 20.59 34.46
N GLY A 2 -3.46 19.64 34.61
CA GLY A 2 -2.03 19.94 34.57
C GLY A 2 -1.59 20.30 33.15
N CYS A 3 -0.59 21.18 32.98
CA CYS A 3 -0.11 21.60 31.65
C CYS A 3 0.24 20.41 30.72
N ALA A 4 0.73 19.31 31.29
CA ALA A 4 1.04 18.08 30.53
C ALA A 4 -0.20 17.37 29.94
N GLU A 5 -1.33 17.35 30.65
CA GLU A 5 -2.57 16.71 30.17
C GLU A 5 -3.15 17.45 28.95
N GLY A 6 -3.10 18.79 28.98
CA GLY A 6 -3.54 19.62 27.86
C GLY A 6 -2.68 19.45 26.61
N VAL A 7 -1.34 19.37 26.77
CA VAL A 7 -0.42 19.15 25.66
C VAL A 7 -0.63 17.78 25.02
N VAL A 8 -0.75 16.71 25.81
CA VAL A 8 -1.00 15.36 25.27
C VAL A 8 -2.32 15.30 24.53
N LYS A 9 -3.38 15.91 25.07
CA LYS A 9 -4.69 15.98 24.40
C LYS A 9 -4.61 16.71 23.05
N LEU A 10 -3.91 17.85 23.01
CA LEU A 10 -3.72 18.62 21.78
C LEU A 10 -2.93 17.84 20.74
N LEU A 11 -1.86 17.17 21.13
CA LEU A 11 -1.03 16.34 20.25
C LEU A 11 -1.80 15.16 19.67
N VAL A 12 -2.53 14.41 20.51
CA VAL A 12 -3.35 13.28 20.06
C VAL A 12 -4.44 13.76 19.10
N PHE A 13 -5.10 14.88 19.42
CA PHE A 13 -6.14 15.44 18.57
C PHE A 13 -5.60 15.92 17.22
N SER A 14 -4.51 16.70 17.21
CA SER A 14 -3.96 17.27 15.97
C SER A 14 -3.38 16.18 15.06
N ALA A 15 -2.65 15.21 15.61
CA ALA A 15 -2.11 14.10 14.84
C ALA A 15 -3.23 13.27 14.18
N ASN A 16 -4.25 12.88 14.94
CA ASN A 16 -5.38 12.13 14.41
C ASN A 16 -6.21 12.94 13.40
N LEU A 17 -6.30 14.27 13.56
CA LEU A 17 -7.01 15.10 12.58
C LEU A 17 -6.31 15.10 11.23
N VAL A 18 -4.98 15.18 11.22
CA VAL A 18 -4.19 15.08 9.97
C VAL A 18 -4.40 13.71 9.32
N PHE A 19 -4.36 12.62 10.08
CA PHE A 19 -4.63 11.28 9.55
C PHE A 19 -6.06 11.12 9.04
N ALA A 20 -7.06 11.71 9.70
CA ALA A 20 -8.45 11.68 9.24
C ALA A 20 -8.59 12.39 7.89
N LEU A 21 -8.01 13.59 7.74
CA LEU A 21 -8.02 14.31 6.47
C LEU A 21 -7.27 13.56 5.37
N GLY A 22 -6.13 12.95 5.69
CA GLY A 22 -5.39 12.09 4.76
C GLY A 22 -6.19 10.86 4.32
N GLY A 23 -6.85 10.17 5.25
CA GLY A 23 -7.72 9.04 4.96
C GLY A 23 -8.89 9.43 4.06
N LEU A 24 -9.53 10.58 4.32
CA LEU A 24 -10.59 11.11 3.48
C LEU A 24 -10.08 11.45 2.06
N ALA A 25 -8.91 12.07 1.95
CA ALA A 25 -8.29 12.37 0.65
C ALA A 25 -8.01 11.09 -0.16
N LEU A 26 -7.50 10.02 0.49
CA LEU A 26 -7.28 8.73 -0.16
C LEU A 26 -8.59 8.11 -0.67
N ILE A 27 -9.67 8.20 0.10
CA ILE A 27 -10.99 7.72 -0.34
C ILE A 27 -11.44 8.49 -1.59
N VAL A 28 -11.33 9.83 -1.58
CA VAL A 28 -11.72 10.67 -2.73
C VAL A 28 -10.89 10.31 -3.96
N VAL A 29 -9.56 10.22 -3.84
CA VAL A 29 -8.68 9.85 -4.95
C VAL A 29 -9.01 8.44 -5.46
N GLY A 30 -9.23 7.47 -4.57
CA GLY A 30 -9.58 6.11 -4.96
C GLY A 30 -10.92 6.03 -5.70
N VAL A 31 -11.92 6.80 -5.27
CA VAL A 31 -13.22 6.88 -5.96
C VAL A 31 -13.08 7.56 -7.31
N LEU A 32 -12.38 8.70 -7.41
CA LEU A 32 -12.14 9.38 -8.68
C LEU A 32 -11.40 8.49 -9.68
N TYR A 33 -10.37 7.78 -9.22
CA TYR A 33 -9.63 6.83 -10.06
C TYR A 33 -10.55 5.69 -10.53
N LYS A 34 -11.38 5.15 -9.64
CA LYS A 34 -12.34 4.09 -9.99
C LYS A 34 -13.36 4.57 -11.03
N LEU A 35 -13.91 5.77 -10.87
CA LEU A 35 -14.88 6.34 -11.80
C LEU A 35 -14.25 6.61 -13.18
N ASN A 36 -13.07 7.23 -13.21
CA ASN A 36 -12.36 7.48 -14.46
C ASN A 36 -12.02 6.19 -15.21
N ILE A 37 -11.63 5.12 -14.51
CA ILE A 37 -11.43 3.80 -15.15
C ILE A 37 -12.78 3.27 -15.65
N ASN A 38 -13.83 3.32 -14.83
CA ASN A 38 -15.16 2.83 -15.20
C ASN A 38 -15.73 3.51 -16.45
N ASP A 39 -15.46 4.79 -16.67
CA ASP A 39 -15.89 5.53 -17.87
C ASP A 39 -15.24 4.98 -19.16
N TYR A 40 -14.10 4.27 -19.07
CA TYR A 40 -13.51 3.50 -20.17
C TYR A 40 -13.93 2.02 -20.16
N LEU A 41 -14.53 1.51 -19.07
CA LEU A 41 -14.90 0.11 -18.89
C LEU A 41 -16.23 -0.31 -19.52
N ASP A 42 -17.11 0.63 -19.89
CA ASP A 42 -18.36 0.31 -20.63
C ASP A 42 -18.08 -0.32 -22.01
N ALA A 43 -16.84 -0.29 -22.47
CA ALA A 43 -16.38 -0.92 -23.71
C ALA A 43 -15.70 -2.30 -23.52
N ILE A 44 -15.58 -2.84 -22.30
CA ILE A 44 -14.70 -4.00 -22.04
C ILE A 44 -15.36 -5.15 -21.24
N PRO A 45 -15.12 -6.44 -21.58
CA PRO A 45 -15.87 -7.58 -21.03
C PRO A 45 -15.64 -7.85 -19.54
N ASN A 46 -16.41 -8.80 -18.97
CA ASN A 46 -16.44 -9.14 -17.54
C ASN A 46 -15.12 -9.64 -16.90
N ASP A 47 -14.04 -9.81 -17.67
CA ASP A 47 -12.72 -10.28 -17.19
C ASP A 47 -11.88 -9.19 -16.49
N PHE A 48 -12.43 -7.97 -16.33
CA PHE A 48 -11.76 -6.77 -15.80
C PHE A 48 -11.67 -6.67 -14.27
N GLN A 49 -11.93 -7.75 -13.53
CA GLN A 49 -11.91 -7.72 -12.06
C GLN A 49 -10.56 -7.30 -11.45
N ASN A 50 -9.45 -7.53 -12.15
CA ASN A 50 -8.11 -7.34 -11.57
C ASN A 50 -7.58 -5.89 -11.65
N ILE A 51 -7.98 -5.09 -12.65
CA ILE A 51 -7.58 -3.67 -12.75
C ILE A 51 -8.31 -2.82 -11.69
N GLY A 52 -9.53 -3.21 -11.33
CA GLY A 52 -10.31 -2.57 -10.26
C GLY A 52 -9.76 -2.78 -8.84
N LEU A 53 -8.76 -3.65 -8.65
CA LEU A 53 -8.21 -3.96 -7.33
C LEU A 53 -7.43 -2.80 -6.73
N ALA A 54 -6.61 -2.10 -7.52
CA ALA A 54 -5.83 -0.96 -7.05
C ALA A 54 -6.69 0.19 -6.49
N PRO A 55 -7.68 0.76 -7.23
CA PRO A 55 -8.56 1.79 -6.69
C PRO A 55 -9.33 1.31 -5.46
N THR A 56 -9.83 0.08 -5.52
CA THR A 56 -10.63 -0.50 -4.42
C THR A 56 -9.78 -0.66 -3.16
N PHE A 57 -8.54 -1.11 -3.30
CA PHE A 57 -7.59 -1.22 -2.18
C PHE A 57 -7.28 0.15 -1.57
N THR A 58 -7.05 1.18 -2.40
CA THR A 58 -6.84 2.56 -1.92
C THR A 58 -8.03 3.07 -1.10
N ILE A 59 -9.27 2.82 -1.56
CA ILE A 59 -10.50 3.20 -0.83
C ILE A 59 -10.57 2.48 0.52
N VAL A 60 -10.30 1.17 0.55
CA VAL A 60 -10.32 0.37 1.78
C VAL A 60 -9.29 0.88 2.79
N VAL A 61 -8.05 1.09 2.36
CA VAL A 61 -6.97 1.62 3.21
C VAL A 61 -7.33 3.00 3.74
N GLY A 62 -7.81 3.91 2.87
CA GLY A 62 -8.25 5.25 3.28
C GLY A 62 -9.39 5.21 4.30
N SER A 63 -10.35 4.31 4.12
CA SER A 63 -11.49 4.11 5.04
C SER A 63 -11.03 3.62 6.42
N VAL A 64 -10.10 2.65 6.46
CA VAL A 64 -9.53 2.14 7.72
C VAL A 64 -8.79 3.25 8.46
N ILE A 65 -7.93 4.01 7.76
CA ILE A 65 -7.20 5.15 8.35
C ILE A 65 -8.18 6.18 8.92
N PHE A 66 -9.22 6.54 8.16
CA PHE A 66 -10.23 7.51 8.60
C PHE A 66 -10.96 7.05 9.87
N VAL A 67 -11.40 5.79 9.92
CA VAL A 67 -12.14 5.24 11.08
C VAL A 67 -11.25 5.22 12.34
N ILE A 68 -10.00 4.78 12.22
CA ILE A 68 -9.05 4.76 13.34
C ILE A 68 -8.82 6.18 13.86
N ALA A 69 -8.52 7.11 12.94
CA ALA A 69 -8.30 8.51 13.26
C ALA A 69 -9.53 9.17 13.89
N PHE A 70 -10.73 8.82 13.43
CA PHE A 70 -11.99 9.31 14.00
C PHE A 70 -12.16 8.89 15.46
N PHE A 71 -11.85 7.64 15.81
CA PHE A 71 -11.87 7.19 17.21
C PHE A 71 -10.85 7.94 18.06
N GLY A 72 -9.64 8.19 17.55
CA GLY A 72 -8.61 8.99 18.23
C GLY A 72 -9.06 10.43 18.49
N CYS A 73 -9.56 11.12 17.46
CA CYS A 73 -10.08 12.49 17.58
C CYS A 73 -11.29 12.58 18.51
N CYS A 74 -12.29 11.73 18.31
CA CYS A 74 -13.52 11.75 19.12
C CYS A 74 -13.25 11.32 20.56
N GLY A 75 -12.35 10.37 20.79
CA GLY A 75 -11.90 9.99 22.14
C GLY A 75 -11.24 11.16 22.87
N ALA A 76 -10.38 11.91 22.17
CA ALA A 76 -9.72 13.09 22.74
C ALA A 76 -10.73 14.23 22.99
N ILE A 77 -11.58 14.59 22.02
CA ILE A 77 -12.54 15.71 22.16
C ILE A 77 -13.58 15.41 23.23
N ARG A 78 -14.23 14.24 23.17
CA ARG A 78 -15.32 13.87 24.07
C ARG A 78 -14.82 13.43 25.45
N GLU A 79 -13.50 13.39 25.64
CA GLU A 79 -12.85 12.87 26.84
C GLU A 79 -13.45 11.52 27.24
N SER A 80 -13.66 10.64 26.27
CA SER A 80 -14.27 9.34 26.50
C SER A 80 -13.20 8.27 26.68
N PRO A 81 -13.03 7.71 27.90
CA PRO A 81 -12.02 6.68 28.13
C PRO A 81 -12.31 5.41 27.32
N CYS A 82 -13.57 5.12 27.00
CA CYS A 82 -13.93 3.99 26.15
C CYS A 82 -13.38 4.16 24.73
N LEU A 83 -13.63 5.30 24.08
CA LEU A 83 -13.14 5.55 22.72
C LEU A 83 -11.61 5.59 22.64
N LEU A 84 -10.94 6.20 23.63
CA LEU A 84 -9.47 6.21 23.70
C LEU A 84 -8.90 4.80 23.89
N THR A 85 -9.54 3.96 24.71
CA THR A 85 -9.13 2.57 24.90
C THR A 85 -9.33 1.76 23.63
N THR A 86 -10.46 1.93 22.93
CA THR A 86 -10.71 1.28 21.62
C THR A 86 -9.64 1.68 20.59
N TYR A 87 -9.33 2.98 20.49
CA TYR A 87 -8.25 3.46 19.63
C TYR A 87 -6.91 2.78 19.96
N SER A 88 -6.52 2.75 21.24
CA SER A 88 -5.29 2.07 21.68
C SER A 88 -5.26 0.58 21.34
N VAL A 89 -6.39 -0.12 21.54
CA VAL A 89 -6.49 -1.55 21.20
C VAL A 89 -6.34 -1.77 19.70
N ILE A 90 -6.96 -0.94 18.87
CA ILE A 90 -6.83 -1.04 17.41
C ILE A 90 -5.37 -0.83 16.98
N LEU A 91 -4.68 0.18 17.52
CA LEU A 91 -3.25 0.40 17.22
C LEU A 91 -2.38 -0.79 17.62
N LEU A 92 -2.63 -1.40 18.79
CA LEU A 92 -1.89 -2.59 19.22
C LEU A 92 -2.15 -3.79 18.31
N VAL A 93 -3.40 -3.98 17.85
CA VAL A 93 -3.73 -5.05 16.90
C VAL A 93 -2.99 -4.83 15.57
N ILE A 94 -2.94 -3.60 15.06
CA ILE A 94 -2.22 -3.27 13.84
C ILE A 94 -0.72 -3.53 13.99
N PHE A 95 -0.12 -3.12 15.11
CA PHE A 95 1.28 -3.39 15.42
C PHE A 95 1.58 -4.90 15.43
N LEU A 96 0.73 -5.72 16.04
CA LEU A 96 0.89 -7.19 16.03
C LEU A 96 0.75 -7.77 14.62
N LEU A 97 -0.18 -7.25 13.81
CA LEU A 97 -0.33 -7.65 12.41
C LEU A 97 0.91 -7.27 11.59
N GLN A 98 1.51 -6.10 11.81
CA GLN A 98 2.76 -5.69 11.16
C GLN A 98 3.90 -6.67 11.48
N ILE A 99 4.04 -7.08 12.74
CA ILE A 99 5.02 -8.10 13.13
C ILE A 99 4.73 -9.43 12.43
N ALA A 100 3.48 -9.89 12.42
CA ALA A 100 3.11 -11.15 11.78
C ALA A 100 3.41 -11.15 10.27
N VAL A 101 3.04 -10.07 9.57
CA VAL A 101 3.32 -9.88 8.15
C VAL A 101 4.84 -9.77 7.91
N GLY A 102 5.57 -9.04 8.75
CA GLY A 102 7.02 -8.92 8.66
C GLY A 102 7.73 -10.26 8.81
N VAL A 103 7.33 -11.08 9.79
CA VAL A 103 7.87 -12.44 9.98
C VAL A 103 7.51 -13.32 8.79
N PHE A 104 6.26 -13.30 8.32
CA PHE A 104 5.86 -14.06 7.15
C PHE A 104 6.67 -13.68 5.90
N ALA A 105 6.85 -12.39 5.64
CA ALA A 105 7.63 -11.89 4.52
C ALA A 105 9.10 -12.32 4.63
N PHE A 106 9.68 -12.27 5.83
CA PHE A 106 11.05 -12.73 6.08
C PHE A 106 11.23 -14.23 5.82
N LEU A 107 10.24 -15.06 6.13
CA LEU A 107 10.30 -16.50 5.87
C LEU A 107 10.16 -16.85 4.38
N GLU A 108 9.38 -16.08 3.63
CA GLU A 108 9.17 -16.26 2.18
C GLU A 108 10.31 -15.71 1.33
N ILE A 109 10.94 -14.63 1.78
CA ILE A 109 12.08 -13.99 1.12
C ILE A 109 13.34 -14.42 1.88
N LYS A 110 13.72 -15.70 1.70
CA LYS A 110 14.87 -16.29 2.40
C LYS A 110 16.20 -15.63 2.01
N ASP A 111 16.38 -15.35 0.72
CA ASP A 111 17.59 -14.77 0.14
C ASP A 111 17.28 -14.02 -1.17
N ASP A 112 18.15 -13.08 -1.56
CA ASP A 112 18.06 -12.31 -2.81
C ASP A 112 17.93 -13.20 -4.06
N ALA A 113 18.57 -14.37 -4.06
CA ALA A 113 18.48 -15.33 -5.16
C ALA A 113 17.06 -15.90 -5.32
N THR A 114 16.34 -16.11 -4.22
CA THR A 114 14.96 -16.60 -4.24
C THR A 114 14.02 -15.53 -4.77
N LEU A 115 14.22 -14.28 -4.37
CA LEU A 115 13.45 -13.15 -4.88
C LEU A 115 13.64 -13.00 -6.39
N LYS A 116 14.89 -12.97 -6.86
CA LYS A 116 15.22 -12.88 -8.28
C LYS A 116 14.63 -14.01 -9.10
N SER A 117 14.66 -15.24 -8.60
CA SER A 117 14.05 -16.40 -9.25
C SER A 117 12.52 -16.29 -9.34
N LYS A 118 11.84 -15.89 -8.26
CA LYS A 118 10.38 -15.69 -8.26
C LYS A 118 9.98 -14.56 -9.22
N VAL A 119 10.73 -13.46 -9.24
CA VAL A 119 10.54 -12.34 -10.18
C VAL A 119 10.69 -12.81 -11.61
N ASP A 120 11.78 -13.52 -11.92
CA ASP A 120 12.07 -14.00 -13.27
C ASP A 120 10.98 -14.97 -13.77
N GLN A 121 10.52 -15.90 -12.94
CA GLN A 121 9.42 -16.81 -13.27
C GLN A 121 8.11 -16.05 -13.51
N THR A 122 7.80 -15.07 -12.68
CA THR A 122 6.56 -14.30 -12.78
C THR A 122 6.53 -13.45 -14.05
N LEU A 123 7.62 -12.74 -14.34
CA LEU A 123 7.74 -11.90 -15.53
C LEU A 123 7.82 -12.74 -16.81
N THR A 124 8.55 -13.86 -16.79
CA THR A 124 8.59 -14.78 -17.94
C THR A 124 7.19 -15.32 -18.26
N ASN A 125 6.42 -15.70 -17.24
CA ASN A 125 5.04 -16.14 -17.43
C ASN A 125 4.12 -15.03 -17.95
N LEU A 126 4.35 -13.78 -17.55
CA LEU A 126 3.61 -12.62 -18.05
C LEU A 126 3.91 -12.40 -19.54
N PHE A 127 5.19 -12.32 -19.92
CA PHE A 127 5.56 -12.03 -21.31
C PHE A 127 5.28 -13.19 -22.27
N ASN A 128 5.38 -14.45 -21.83
CA ASN A 128 5.01 -15.60 -22.66
C ASN A 128 3.50 -15.64 -23.00
N LYS A 129 2.66 -14.96 -22.21
CA LYS A 129 1.21 -14.82 -22.44
C LYS A 129 0.83 -13.57 -23.23
N TYR A 130 1.81 -12.75 -23.59
CA TYR A 130 1.61 -11.58 -24.43
C TYR A 130 0.97 -12.01 -25.75
N ASN A 131 -0.07 -11.31 -26.22
CA ASN A 131 -0.77 -11.55 -27.50
C ASN A 131 -1.31 -12.99 -27.76
N THR A 132 -1.29 -13.88 -26.77
CA THR A 132 -1.91 -15.22 -26.80
C THR A 132 -3.17 -15.28 -25.94
N SER A 133 -3.29 -14.39 -24.97
CA SER A 133 -4.50 -14.23 -24.18
C SER A 133 -5.47 -13.28 -24.89
N THR A 134 -6.77 -13.57 -24.81
CA THR A 134 -7.87 -12.65 -25.18
C THR A 134 -7.92 -11.39 -24.29
N ASN A 135 -6.94 -11.22 -23.40
CA ASN A 135 -6.91 -10.23 -22.34
C ASN A 135 -5.96 -9.08 -22.71
N SER A 136 -6.51 -8.02 -23.31
CA SER A 136 -5.78 -6.80 -23.67
C SER A 136 -4.99 -6.17 -22.51
N SER A 137 -5.46 -6.36 -21.27
CA SER A 137 -4.84 -5.83 -20.05
C SER A 137 -3.48 -6.44 -19.68
N GLN A 138 -3.24 -7.72 -20.01
CA GLN A 138 -1.94 -8.34 -19.75
C GLN A 138 -0.87 -7.79 -20.68
N ASN A 139 -1.25 -7.46 -21.92
CA ASN A 139 -0.37 -6.81 -22.88
C ASN A 139 -0.08 -5.37 -22.45
N GLU A 140 -1.08 -4.62 -21.99
CA GLU A 140 -0.89 -3.26 -21.48
C GLU A 140 0.00 -3.23 -20.24
N LEU A 141 -0.18 -4.16 -19.31
CA LEU A 141 0.70 -4.29 -18.14
C LEU A 141 2.14 -4.65 -18.54
N ALA A 142 2.32 -5.56 -19.50
CA ALA A 142 3.64 -5.92 -20.01
C ALA A 142 4.32 -4.72 -20.68
N ASP A 143 3.60 -3.98 -21.53
CA ASP A 143 4.09 -2.77 -22.20
C ASP A 143 4.43 -1.67 -21.19
N LEU A 144 3.61 -1.50 -20.15
CA LEU A 144 3.86 -0.55 -19.07
C LEU A 144 5.11 -0.92 -18.28
N ILE A 145 5.30 -2.20 -17.93
CA ILE A 145 6.53 -2.65 -17.27
C ILE A 145 7.75 -2.38 -18.15
N GLN A 146 7.67 -2.68 -19.44
CA GLN A 146 8.78 -2.44 -20.38
C GLN A 146 9.13 -0.96 -20.50
N GLN A 147 8.13 -0.08 -20.54
CA GLN A 147 8.34 1.36 -20.63
C GLN A 147 8.82 1.99 -19.32
N GLU A 148 8.19 1.64 -18.19
CA GLU A 148 8.50 2.22 -16.87
C GLU A 148 9.90 1.80 -16.38
N PHE A 149 10.29 0.55 -16.63
CA PHE A 149 11.58 0.01 -16.19
C PHE A 149 12.64 -0.02 -17.30
N GLU A 150 12.35 0.59 -18.46
CA GLU A 150 13.25 0.68 -19.61
C GLU A 150 13.91 -0.67 -19.97
N CYS A 151 13.09 -1.72 -20.06
CA CYS A 151 13.53 -3.10 -20.20
C CYS A 151 12.73 -3.83 -21.29
N CYS A 152 13.25 -4.96 -21.78
CA CYS A 152 12.52 -5.81 -22.72
C CYS A 152 12.58 -7.28 -22.32
N GLY A 153 11.42 -7.85 -21.97
CA GLY A 153 11.26 -9.28 -21.70
C GLY A 153 12.15 -9.81 -20.57
N THR A 154 12.33 -11.12 -20.55
CA THR A 154 13.28 -11.85 -19.71
C THR A 154 14.17 -12.73 -20.59
N ALA A 155 15.25 -13.29 -20.02
CA ALA A 155 16.11 -14.21 -20.75
C ALA A 155 15.38 -15.47 -21.26
N GLY A 156 14.29 -15.86 -20.59
CA GLY A 156 13.46 -17.01 -20.96
C GLY A 156 12.18 -16.65 -21.72
N THR A 157 12.00 -15.39 -22.12
CA THR A 157 10.79 -14.95 -22.82
C THR A 157 10.77 -15.49 -24.25
N ILE A 158 9.67 -16.14 -24.60
CA ILE A 158 9.39 -16.63 -25.95
C ILE A 158 8.16 -15.86 -26.44
N TRP A 159 8.39 -14.91 -27.33
CA TRP A 159 7.31 -14.11 -27.89
C TRP A 159 6.47 -14.93 -28.88
N PRO A 160 5.14 -14.73 -28.91
CA PRO A 160 4.30 -15.33 -29.93
C PRO A 160 4.74 -14.84 -31.31
N ASN A 161 4.80 -15.76 -32.28
CA ASN A 161 5.30 -15.49 -33.62
C ASN A 161 6.75 -14.95 -33.67
N ASN A 162 7.54 -15.16 -32.61
CA ASN A 162 8.91 -14.65 -32.48
C ASN A 162 9.04 -13.14 -32.74
N THR A 163 7.98 -12.37 -32.48
CA THR A 163 7.96 -10.92 -32.72
C THR A 163 7.83 -10.20 -31.39
N GLU A 164 8.84 -9.41 -31.06
CA GLU A 164 8.86 -8.57 -29.88
C GLU A 164 7.73 -7.50 -29.91
N PRO A 165 7.22 -7.09 -28.75
CA PRO A 165 6.27 -5.99 -28.65
C PRO A 165 6.83 -4.67 -29.22
N ALA A 166 5.96 -3.83 -29.78
CA ALA A 166 6.36 -2.50 -30.26
C ALA A 166 6.90 -1.60 -29.13
N SER A 167 6.55 -1.86 -27.87
CA SER A 167 7.07 -1.19 -26.68
C SER A 167 8.59 -1.39 -26.48
N CYS A 168 9.18 -2.45 -27.02
CA CYS A 168 10.62 -2.72 -27.01
C CYS A 168 11.40 -2.02 -28.13
N HIS A 169 10.73 -1.34 -29.07
CA HIS A 169 11.34 -0.78 -30.27
C HIS A 169 11.17 0.74 -30.38
N GLU A 170 12.14 1.40 -30.99
CA GLU A 170 12.10 2.84 -31.21
C GLU A 170 11.20 3.16 -32.40
N ASN A 171 10.18 4.03 -32.24
CA ASN A 171 9.28 4.45 -33.33
C ASN A 171 8.61 3.29 -34.12
N LYS A 172 8.38 2.13 -33.49
CA LYS A 172 7.90 0.89 -34.14
C LYS A 172 8.84 0.34 -35.22
N ASP A 173 10.11 0.74 -35.22
CA ASP A 173 11.16 0.19 -36.06
C ASP A 173 11.78 -1.05 -35.39
N TYR A 174 11.35 -2.23 -35.86
CA TYR A 174 11.82 -3.53 -35.36
C TYR A 174 13.33 -3.78 -35.56
N SER A 175 14.02 -2.94 -36.35
CA SER A 175 15.48 -3.01 -36.50
C SER A 175 16.25 -2.34 -35.35
N LYS A 176 15.57 -1.52 -34.54
CA LYS A 176 16.16 -0.75 -33.44
C LYS A 176 15.56 -1.19 -32.11
N THR A 177 16.33 -1.97 -31.35
CA THR A 177 15.99 -2.31 -29.96
C THR A 177 16.14 -1.07 -29.08
N LYS A 178 15.05 -0.67 -28.43
CA LYS A 178 15.00 0.49 -27.53
C LYS A 178 15.65 0.19 -26.17
N PHE A 179 15.42 -1.01 -25.64
CA PHE A 179 15.86 -1.43 -24.31
C PHE A 179 16.76 -2.66 -24.37
N ARG A 180 17.91 -2.62 -23.71
CA ARG A 180 18.92 -3.70 -23.76
C ARG A 180 18.92 -4.61 -22.53
N ASN A 181 18.23 -4.21 -21.47
CA ASN A 181 18.19 -4.90 -20.19
C ASN A 181 16.96 -5.81 -20.08
N TYR A 182 17.12 -6.94 -19.40
CA TYR A 182 15.98 -7.79 -19.05
C TYR A 182 15.18 -7.18 -17.90
N CYS A 183 13.86 -7.25 -18.00
CA CYS A 183 12.93 -6.77 -16.99
C CYS A 183 13.08 -7.50 -15.66
N SER A 184 13.52 -8.77 -15.65
CA SER A 184 13.82 -9.50 -14.41
C SER A 184 14.87 -8.82 -13.55
N SER A 185 15.93 -8.27 -14.16
CA SER A 185 16.98 -7.57 -13.42
C SER A 185 16.47 -6.23 -12.92
N ALA A 186 15.96 -5.39 -13.83
CA ALA A 186 15.47 -4.05 -13.51
C ALA A 186 14.37 -4.06 -12.44
N PHE A 187 13.40 -4.97 -12.56
CA PHE A 187 12.32 -5.11 -11.59
C PHE A 187 12.82 -5.67 -10.25
N SER A 188 13.80 -6.60 -10.26
CA SER A 188 14.38 -7.08 -9.00
C SER A 188 15.11 -5.98 -8.24
N ASP A 189 15.86 -5.12 -8.93
CA ASP A 189 16.57 -3.99 -8.33
C ASP A 189 15.58 -2.96 -7.77
N PHE A 190 14.52 -2.64 -8.53
CA PHE A 190 13.42 -1.82 -8.03
C PHE A 190 12.77 -2.41 -6.78
N LEU A 191 12.47 -3.71 -6.77
CA LEU A 191 11.89 -4.37 -5.60
C LEU A 191 12.82 -4.32 -4.40
N HIS A 192 14.12 -4.51 -4.58
CA HIS A 192 15.08 -4.40 -3.47
C HIS A 192 15.06 -3.00 -2.85
N ASP A 193 15.01 -1.96 -3.68
CA ASP A 193 14.98 -0.58 -3.18
C ASP A 193 13.62 -0.21 -2.59
N ALA A 194 12.53 -0.64 -3.21
CA ALA A 194 11.19 -0.49 -2.67
C ALA A 194 11.03 -1.20 -1.32
N LEU A 195 11.53 -2.44 -1.18
CA LEU A 195 11.48 -3.20 0.07
C LEU A 195 12.27 -2.52 1.20
N LYS A 196 13.42 -1.91 0.89
CA LYS A 196 14.18 -1.12 1.89
C LYS A 196 13.36 0.07 2.38
N VAL A 197 12.78 0.84 1.46
CA VAL A 197 11.96 2.02 1.79
C VAL A 197 10.71 1.61 2.58
N ILE A 198 10.02 0.55 2.15
CA ILE A 198 8.86 0.00 2.85
C ILE A 198 9.26 -0.47 4.25
N GLY A 199 10.39 -1.16 4.40
CA GLY A 199 10.88 -1.61 5.71
C GLY A 199 11.12 -0.45 6.69
N ILE A 200 11.78 0.62 6.24
CA ILE A 200 12.04 1.81 7.08
C ILE A 200 10.72 2.50 7.45
N THR A 201 9.81 2.67 6.49
CA THR A 201 8.52 3.33 6.73
C THR A 201 7.62 2.54 7.67
N VAL A 202 7.56 1.21 7.53
CA VAL A 202 6.82 0.33 8.44
C VAL A 202 7.41 0.40 9.84
N LEU A 203 8.73 0.35 10.00
CA LEU A 203 9.37 0.45 11.31
C LEU A 203 9.05 1.79 12.01
N ALA A 204 9.09 2.90 11.27
CA ALA A 204 8.71 4.21 11.79
C ALA A 204 7.22 4.25 12.18
N LEU A 205 6.34 3.67 11.36
CA LEU A 205 4.92 3.55 11.64
C LEU A 205 4.67 2.74 12.92
N SER A 206 5.31 1.58 13.09
CA SER A 206 5.21 0.76 14.29
C SER A 206 5.60 1.53 15.56
N ALA A 207 6.66 2.35 15.49
CA ALA A 207 7.06 3.18 16.62
C ALA A 207 6.00 4.24 16.96
N LEU A 208 5.41 4.88 15.95
CA LEU A 208 4.33 5.86 16.13
C LEU A 208 3.07 5.22 16.72
N GLU A 209 2.72 4.00 16.33
CA GLU A 209 1.57 3.25 16.86
C GLU A 209 1.74 2.96 18.36
N VAL A 210 2.93 2.51 18.78
CA VAL A 210 3.24 2.25 20.19
C VAL A 210 3.17 3.54 21.00
N ILE A 211 3.79 4.63 20.52
CA ILE A 211 3.75 5.94 21.19
C ILE A 211 2.30 6.43 21.30
N GLY A 212 1.53 6.35 20.21
CA GLY A 212 0.13 6.75 20.16
C GLY A 212 -0.73 5.93 21.12
N SER A 213 -0.49 4.63 21.22
CA SER A 213 -1.18 3.75 22.15
C SER A 213 -0.88 4.11 23.61
N ILE A 214 0.40 4.35 23.95
CA ILE A 214 0.82 4.78 25.29
C ILE A 214 0.14 6.11 25.66
N PHE A 215 0.22 7.12 24.81
CA PHE A 215 -0.41 8.42 25.09
C PHE A 215 -1.92 8.34 25.26
N SER A 216 -2.60 7.55 24.42
CA SER A 216 -4.04 7.33 24.53
C SER A 216 -4.42 6.58 25.81
N LEU A 217 -3.66 5.56 26.23
CA LEU A 217 -3.89 4.83 27.49
C LEU A 217 -3.62 5.71 28.72
N CYS A 218 -2.57 6.53 28.69
CA CYS A 218 -2.29 7.52 29.72
C CYS A 218 -3.44 8.53 29.85
N LEU A 219 -3.94 9.05 28.71
CA LEU A 219 -5.06 9.99 28.69
C LEU A 219 -6.35 9.33 29.19
N SER A 220 -6.66 8.11 28.73
CA SER A 220 -7.81 7.32 29.19
C SER A 220 -7.76 7.08 30.71
N SER A 221 -6.58 6.73 31.23
CA SER A 221 -6.36 6.51 32.67
C SER A 221 -6.50 7.80 33.48
N SER A 222 -5.97 8.93 32.97
CA SER A 222 -6.11 10.25 33.59
C SER A 222 -7.58 10.65 33.72
N ILE A 223 -8.33 10.55 32.61
CA ILE A 223 -9.76 10.87 32.56
C ILE A 223 -10.54 9.97 33.52
N ARG A 224 -10.32 8.65 33.47
CA ARG A 224 -11.00 7.70 34.36
C ARG A 224 -10.72 7.98 35.84
N ASN A 225 -9.49 8.36 36.17
CA ASN A 225 -9.13 8.72 37.54
C ASN A 225 -9.81 10.02 37.99
N ARG A 226 -9.87 11.00 37.09
CA ARG A 226 -10.57 12.28 37.31
C ARG A 226 -12.07 12.06 37.55
N ASP A 227 -12.72 11.24 36.73
CA ASP A 227 -14.14 10.89 36.88
C ASP A 227 -14.42 10.17 38.19
N ARG A 228 -13.51 9.27 38.63
CA ARG A 228 -13.64 8.61 39.94
C ARG A 228 -13.59 9.61 41.09
N ARG A 229 -12.67 10.59 41.05
CA ARG A 229 -12.57 11.63 42.09
C ARG A 229 -13.80 12.51 42.18
N PHE A 230 -14.53 12.73 41.08
CA PHE A 230 -15.77 13.51 41.10
C PHE A 230 -16.97 12.75 41.67
N ARG A 231 -16.91 11.41 41.74
CA ARG A 231 -17.99 10.58 42.30
C ARG A 231 -17.90 10.37 43.81
N TYR A 232 -16.79 10.76 44.44
CA TYR A 232 -16.57 10.73 45.89
C TYR A 232 -16.51 12.16 46.42
#